data_AF-A0A1C3ENU8-F1
#
_entry.id   AF-A0A1C3ENU8-F1
#
_cell.length_a   1.000
_cell.length_b   1.000
_cell.length_c   1.000
_cell.angle_alpha   90.00
_cell.angle_beta   90.00
_cell.angle_gamma   90.00
#
_symmetry.space_group_name_H-M   'P 1'
#
loop_
_entity.id
_entity.type
_entity.pdbx_description
1 polymer ?
#
loop_
_entity_poly.entity_id
_entity_poly.type
_entity_poly.pdbx_seq_one_letter_code
_entity_poly.pdbx_strand_id
1 'polypeptide(L)'
;MFQPQSLQSKIGRKIRHQRPDAEWVGKVIGRIGKDGGIIVETADERTGRPIKYATAHDLRRSCGERLREAGVPPLVICRVMRHSSWETTRKHYAPGDIQKDAEVLRAMLAAKP
;
A
#
# COMPACT_ATOMS: atom_id res chain seq x y z
N MET A 1 -24.29 2.35 -16.65
CA MET A 1 -24.75 1.08 -17.27
C MET A 1 -23.62 0.08 -17.22
N PHE A 2 -23.69 -0.93 -16.34
CA PHE A 2 -22.75 -2.05 -16.33
C PHE A 2 -23.07 -2.96 -17.53
N GLN A 3 -22.10 -3.21 -18.42
CA GLN A 3 -22.25 -4.09 -19.58
C GLN A 3 -21.67 -5.48 -19.24
N PRO A 4 -22.50 -6.46 -18.82
CA PRO A 4 -22.04 -7.79 -18.39
C PRO A 4 -21.46 -8.64 -19.54
N GLN A 5 -21.64 -8.21 -20.78
CA GLN A 5 -21.14 -8.89 -21.99
C GLN A 5 -19.61 -8.94 -22.06
N SER A 6 -18.90 -8.01 -21.40
CA SER A 6 -17.43 -8.03 -21.32
C SER A 6 -16.88 -9.14 -20.42
N LEU A 7 -17.72 -9.72 -19.57
CA LEU A 7 -17.39 -10.83 -18.68
C LEU A 7 -17.82 -12.19 -19.25
N GLN A 8 -18.61 -12.21 -20.32
CA GLN A 8 -19.01 -13.44 -20.98
C GLN A 8 -17.83 -14.01 -21.76
N SER A 9 -17.17 -14.98 -21.14
CA SER A 9 -16.28 -15.91 -21.82
C SER A 9 -17.05 -16.50 -23.00
N LYS A 10 -16.52 -16.40 -24.22
CA LYS A 10 -17.12 -17.07 -25.40
C LYS A 10 -17.44 -18.52 -25.03
N ILE A 11 -18.70 -18.90 -25.15
CA ILE A 11 -19.22 -20.23 -24.81
C ILE A 11 -18.28 -21.29 -25.41
N GLY A 12 -17.70 -22.14 -24.55
CA GLY A 12 -16.76 -23.20 -24.94
C GLY A 12 -15.27 -22.92 -24.70
N ARG A 13 -14.86 -21.70 -24.34
CA ARG A 13 -13.45 -21.44 -23.98
C ARG A 13 -13.17 -21.91 -22.55
N LYS A 14 -12.45 -23.03 -22.40
CA LYS A 14 -11.93 -23.49 -21.10
C LYS A 14 -11.13 -22.34 -20.46
N ILE A 15 -11.62 -21.80 -19.34
CA ILE A 15 -10.88 -20.82 -18.55
C ILE A 15 -9.66 -21.56 -18.01
N ARG A 16 -8.48 -21.28 -18.57
CA ARG A 16 -7.23 -21.76 -17.98
C ARG A 16 -7.06 -20.97 -16.68
N HIS A 17 -7.35 -21.60 -15.56
CA HIS A 17 -7.03 -21.08 -14.21
C HIS A 17 -5.52 -21.15 -13.99
N GLN A 18 -4.76 -20.39 -14.79
CA GLN A 18 -3.35 -20.15 -14.50
C GLN A 18 -3.28 -19.04 -13.47
N ARG A 19 -2.35 -19.17 -12.53
CA ARG A 19 -2.04 -18.12 -11.58
C ARG A 19 -1.72 -16.84 -12.37
N PRO A 20 -2.42 -15.72 -12.11
CA PRO A 20 -2.11 -14.46 -12.78
C PRO A 20 -0.64 -14.12 -12.58
N ASP A 21 0.00 -13.72 -13.67
CA ASP A 21 1.39 -13.29 -13.64
C ASP A 21 1.53 -11.96 -12.86
N ALA A 22 2.62 -11.82 -12.10
CA ALA A 22 2.82 -10.66 -11.24
C ALA A 22 2.96 -9.35 -12.05
N GLU A 23 3.58 -9.40 -13.22
CA GLU A 23 3.69 -8.25 -14.12
C GLU A 23 2.31 -7.85 -14.65
N TRP A 24 1.51 -8.84 -15.04
CA TRP A 24 0.15 -8.60 -15.50
C TRP A 24 -0.72 -7.97 -14.41
N VAL A 25 -0.68 -8.51 -13.18
CA VAL A 25 -1.42 -7.95 -12.04
C VAL A 25 -0.98 -6.52 -11.74
N GLY A 26 0.33 -6.25 -11.78
CA GLY A 26 0.88 -4.91 -11.59
C GLY A 26 0.36 -3.92 -12.64
N LYS A 27 0.31 -4.32 -13.92
CA LYS A 27 -0.25 -3.51 -15.02
C LYS A 27 -1.72 -3.22 -14.80
N VAL A 28 -2.51 -4.21 -14.38
CA VAL A 28 -3.95 -4.03 -14.11
C VAL A 28 -4.17 -3.04 -12.96
N ILE A 29 -3.45 -3.19 -11.85
CA ILE A 29 -3.55 -2.26 -10.72
C ILE A 29 -3.15 -0.84 -11.14
N GLY A 30 -2.07 -0.68 -11.92
CA GLY A 30 -1.65 0.62 -12.43
C GLY A 30 -2.68 1.28 -13.35
N ARG A 31 -3.39 0.50 -14.18
CA ARG A 31 -4.51 1.01 -14.98
C ARG A 31 -5.65 1.49 -14.11
N ILE A 32 -6.03 0.71 -13.09
CA ILE A 32 -7.07 1.11 -12.12
C ILE A 32 -6.68 2.41 -11.42
N GLY A 33 -5.42 2.56 -10.99
CA GLY A 33 -4.92 3.79 -10.37
C GLY A 33 -5.01 5.01 -11.30
N LYS A 34 -4.70 4.83 -12.58
CA LYS A 34 -4.82 5.87 -13.61
C LYS A 34 -6.27 6.23 -13.90
N ASP A 35 -7.12 5.24 -14.13
CA ASP A 35 -8.54 5.44 -14.45
C ASP A 35 -9.30 6.04 -13.26
N GLY A 36 -8.89 5.71 -12.04
CA GLY A 36 -9.39 6.31 -10.81
C GLY A 36 -8.81 7.69 -10.47
N GLY A 37 -7.87 8.21 -11.28
CA GLY A 37 -7.25 9.51 -11.04
C GLY A 37 -6.44 9.60 -9.75
N ILE A 38 -5.94 8.47 -9.23
CA ILE A 38 -5.19 8.45 -7.96
C ILE A 38 -3.73 8.80 -8.24
N ILE A 39 -3.41 10.09 -8.11
CA ILE A 39 -2.07 10.64 -8.32
C ILE A 39 -1.23 10.45 -7.06
N VAL A 40 -0.06 9.83 -7.21
CA VAL A 40 0.92 9.66 -6.12
C VAL A 40 2.12 10.60 -6.24
N GLU A 41 2.41 11.09 -7.45
CA GLU A 41 3.42 12.11 -7.71
C GLU A 41 2.92 13.02 -8.83
N THR A 42 2.92 14.33 -8.59
CA THR A 42 2.53 15.32 -9.60
C THR A 42 3.60 15.40 -10.70
N ALA A 43 3.21 15.92 -11.87
CA ALA A 43 4.20 16.25 -12.89
C ALA A 43 5.19 17.27 -12.33
N ASP A 44 6.47 17.10 -12.69
CA ASP A 44 7.49 18.10 -12.42
C ASP A 44 7.92 18.69 -13.76
N GLU A 45 7.44 19.90 -14.02
CA GLU A 45 7.70 20.64 -15.27
C GLU A 45 9.17 21.01 -15.42
N ARG A 46 9.91 21.16 -14.31
CA ARG A 46 11.33 21.53 -14.31
C ARG A 46 12.22 20.35 -14.66
N THR A 47 11.82 19.14 -14.26
CA THR A 47 12.59 17.90 -14.54
C THR A 47 12.00 17.06 -15.67
N GLY A 48 10.85 17.46 -16.22
CA GLY A 48 10.14 16.74 -17.27
C GLY A 48 9.52 15.41 -16.81
N ARG A 49 9.34 15.21 -15.50
CA ARG A 49 8.81 13.94 -14.98
C ARG A 49 7.29 13.90 -15.16
N PRO A 50 6.75 12.80 -15.71
CA PRO A 50 5.32 12.65 -15.90
C PRO A 50 4.62 12.39 -14.56
N ILE A 51 3.32 12.66 -14.53
CA ILE A 51 2.42 12.30 -13.42
C ILE A 51 2.53 10.79 -13.16
N LYS A 52 2.71 10.40 -11.89
CA LYS A 52 2.65 8.99 -11.47
C LYS A 52 1.32 8.70 -10.81
N TYR A 53 0.72 7.60 -11.22
CA TYR A 53 -0.53 7.08 -10.67
C TYR A 53 -0.26 5.92 -9.72
N ALA A 54 -1.20 5.63 -8.83
CA ALA A 54 -1.07 4.58 -7.85
C ALA A 54 -0.82 3.21 -8.49
N THR A 55 0.17 2.51 -7.93
CA THR A 55 0.59 1.17 -8.34
C THR A 55 0.42 0.15 -7.22
N ALA A 56 0.68 -1.12 -7.51
CA ALA A 56 0.70 -2.19 -6.50
C ALA A 56 1.68 -1.90 -5.35
N HIS A 57 2.77 -1.18 -5.63
CA HIS A 57 3.73 -0.80 -4.61
C HIS A 57 3.13 0.22 -3.62
N ASP A 58 2.36 1.18 -4.11
CA ASP A 58 1.73 2.22 -3.29
C ASP A 58 0.61 1.65 -2.41
N LEU A 59 -0.12 0.64 -2.90
CA LEU A 59 -1.06 -0.12 -2.09
C LEU A 59 -0.36 -0.82 -0.92
N ARG A 60 0.80 -1.44 -1.20
CA ARG A 60 1.61 -2.09 -0.16
C ARG A 60 2.15 -1.07 0.85
N ARG A 61 2.64 0.09 0.39
CA ARG A 61 3.13 1.18 1.27
C ARG A 61 2.03 1.70 2.19
N SER A 62 0.89 2.07 1.62
CA SER A 62 -0.26 2.60 2.39
C SER A 62 -0.85 1.58 3.35
N CYS A 63 -0.80 0.28 3.03
CA CYS A 63 -1.17 -0.77 3.98
C CYS A 63 -0.28 -0.75 5.23
N GLY A 64 1.04 -0.66 5.06
CA GLY A 64 1.98 -0.56 6.18
C GLY A 64 1.76 0.68 7.04
N GLU A 65 1.51 1.83 6.41
CA GLU A 65 1.19 3.09 7.10
C GLU A 65 -0.10 2.97 7.93
N ARG A 66 -1.17 2.40 7.36
CA ARG A 66 -2.43 2.18 8.09
C ARG A 66 -2.28 1.23 9.27
N LEU A 67 -1.52 0.14 9.12
CA LEU A 67 -1.25 -0.78 10.23
C LEU A 67 -0.48 -0.08 11.36
N ARG A 68 0.46 0.79 11.01
CA ARG A 68 1.18 1.61 11.99
C ARG A 68 0.24 2.58 12.70
N GLU A 69 -0.60 3.30 11.96
CA GLU A 69 -1.59 4.24 12.52
C GLU A 69 -2.59 3.55 13.45
N ALA A 70 -2.92 2.29 13.17
CA ALA A 70 -3.73 1.43 14.03
C ALA A 70 -2.98 0.91 15.28
N GLY A 71 -1.71 1.28 15.48
CA GLY A 71 -0.92 0.88 16.64
C GLY A 71 -0.33 -0.53 16.58
N VAL A 72 -0.32 -1.18 15.40
CA VAL A 72 0.27 -2.51 15.26
C VAL A 72 1.78 -2.44 15.52
N PRO A 73 2.35 -3.31 16.38
CA PRO A 73 3.78 -3.25 16.68
C PRO A 73 4.64 -3.40 15.42
N PRO A 74 5.71 -2.59 15.26
CA PRO A 74 6.52 -2.59 14.03
C PRO A 74 7.08 -3.96 13.64
N LEU A 75 7.47 -4.78 14.62
CA LEU A 75 7.95 -6.14 14.38
C LEU A 75 6.89 -7.05 13.73
N VAL A 76 5.61 -6.86 14.07
CA VAL A 76 4.50 -7.61 13.47
C VAL A 76 4.27 -7.14 12.04
N ILE A 77 4.28 -5.83 11.80
CA ILE A 77 4.17 -5.26 10.45
C ILE A 77 5.30 -5.78 9.55
N CYS A 78 6.56 -5.78 10.02
CA CYS A 78 7.71 -6.32 9.28
C CYS A 78 7.51 -7.77 8.84
N ARG A 79 7.04 -8.63 9.77
CA ARG A 79 6.80 -10.06 9.51
C ARG A 79 5.67 -10.27 8.50
N VAL A 80 4.55 -9.56 8.67
CA VAL A 80 3.38 -9.65 7.78
C VAL A 80 3.71 -9.13 6.39
N MET A 81 4.41 -8.01 6.29
CA MET A 81 4.79 -7.41 5.01
C MET A 81 5.95 -8.13 4.32
N ARG A 82 6.68 -9.00 5.02
CA ARG A 82 7.88 -9.71 4.52
C ARG A 82 8.96 -8.74 4.01
N HIS A 83 9.26 -7.69 4.78
CA HIS A 83 10.43 -6.85 4.47
C HIS A 83 11.71 -7.66 4.63
N SER A 84 12.58 -7.65 3.62
CA SER A 84 13.86 -8.35 3.62
C SER A 84 14.91 -7.69 4.52
N SER A 85 14.77 -6.40 4.86
CA SER A 85 15.62 -5.74 5.85
C SER A 85 14.81 -4.93 6.87
N TRP A 86 15.22 -5.02 8.13
CA TRP A 86 14.71 -4.23 9.26
C TRP A 86 14.89 -2.71 9.06
N GLU A 87 15.88 -2.32 8.27
CA GLU A 87 16.21 -0.92 7.94
C GLU A 87 15.13 -0.19 7.15
N THR A 88 14.38 -0.89 6.29
CA THR A 88 13.31 -0.25 5.51
C THR A 88 12.15 0.19 6.40
N THR A 89 11.93 -0.53 7.51
CA THR A 89 10.99 -0.09 8.54
C THR A 89 11.59 1.07 9.32
N ARG A 90 12.82 0.97 9.84
CA ARG A 90 13.45 2.02 10.67
C ARG A 90 13.53 3.42 10.02
N LYS A 91 13.81 3.52 8.70
CA LYS A 91 13.92 4.82 7.99
C LYS A 91 12.62 5.63 7.92
N HIS A 92 11.45 5.02 8.18
CA HIS A 92 10.17 5.73 8.27
C HIS A 92 9.76 6.10 9.72
N TYR A 93 10.61 5.82 10.72
CA TYR A 93 10.33 6.15 12.13
C TYR A 93 11.39 7.08 12.72
N ALA A 94 11.35 8.33 12.26
CA ALA A 94 11.52 9.57 13.04
C ALA A 94 11.16 10.71 12.06
N PRO A 95 9.99 11.38 12.20
CA PRO A 95 9.50 11.99 13.44
C PRO A 95 8.14 11.44 13.90
N GLY A 96 8.04 11.08 15.18
CA GLY A 96 6.78 10.78 15.86
C GLY A 96 6.16 12.06 16.42
N ASP A 97 4.84 12.08 16.53
CA ASP A 97 4.12 13.09 17.30
C ASP A 97 4.42 12.85 18.79
N ILE A 98 5.31 13.69 19.32
CA ILE A 98 5.82 13.62 20.70
C ILE A 98 4.68 13.61 21.71
N GLN A 99 3.52 14.19 21.38
CA GLN A 99 2.40 14.26 22.32
C GLN A 99 1.69 12.91 22.45
N LYS A 100 1.57 12.16 21.35
CA LYS A 100 1.07 10.78 21.38
C LYS A 100 2.02 9.85 22.13
N ASP A 101 3.32 9.98 21.87
CA ASP A 101 4.32 9.18 22.57
C ASP A 101 4.35 9.52 24.08
N ALA A 102 4.18 10.80 24.44
CA ALA A 102 4.07 11.24 25.82
C ALA A 102 2.79 10.74 26.51
N GLU A 103 1.68 10.63 25.80
CA GLU A 103 0.42 10.09 26.33
C GLU A 103 0.53 8.59 26.63
N VAL A 104 1.15 7.82 25.72
CA VAL A 104 1.47 6.41 25.94
C VAL A 104 2.42 6.23 27.13
N LEU A 105 3.43 7.11 27.26
CA LEU A 105 4.37 7.08 28.38
C LEU A 105 3.67 7.35 29.73
N ARG A 106 2.78 8.34 29.78
CA ARG A 106 1.99 8.67 30.99
C ARG A 106 1.08 7.52 31.40
N ALA A 107 0.39 6.90 30.43
CA ALA A 107 -0.48 5.77 30.70
C ALA A 107 0.29 4.57 31.28
N MET A 108 1.48 4.27 30.75
CA MET A 108 2.32 3.18 31.24
C MET A 108 2.91 3.46 32.63
N LEU A 109 3.27 4.71 32.93
CA LEU A 109 3.79 5.10 34.24
C LEU A 109 2.69 5.14 35.31
N ALA A 110 1.48 5.55 34.95
CA ALA A 110 0.33 5.55 35.86
C ALA A 110 -0.22 4.14 36.16
N ALA A 111 0.03 3.17 35.28
CA ALA A 111 -0.40 1.78 35.45
C ALA A 111 0.57 0.93 36.30
N LYS A 112 1.69 1.49 36.75
CA LYS A 112 2.63 0.83 37.65
C LYS A 112 2.31 1.25 39.09
N PRO A 113 2.00 0.31 40.01
CA PRO A 113 1.69 0.64 41.40
C PRO A 113 2.90 1.25 42.13
#